data_AF-A0AAV7W4Q5-F1
#
_entry.id   AF-A0AAV7W4Q5-F1
#
_cell.length_a   1.000
_cell.length_b   1.000
_cell.length_c   1.000
_cell.angle_alpha   90.00
_cell.angle_beta   90.00
_cell.angle_gamma   90.00
#
_symmetry.space_group_name_H-M   'P 1'
#
loop_
_entity.id
_entity.type
_entity.pdbx_description
1 polymer ?
#
loop_
_entity_poly.entity_id
_entity_poly.type
_entity_poly.pdbx_seq_one_letter_code
_entity_poly.pdbx_strand_id
1 'polypeptide(L)'
;MARQMSFFWWALTYMTCTGEGEKSLPTTPSKHRQLGHLRRWRNPPVYRPLVDLLTMEERHLIITYRFDRATIQELCTQLEPDLISPIRHPTGIPPEVQVLSVLHFLASGSFQTTVAMASGMSQPTFSNVLSRVLSALMKHVSSYIVFPQVEDLATVKGDFYALHIPNIIGAIDGTHVALVPPPLE
;
A
#
# COMPACT_ATOMS: atom_id res chain seq x y z
N MET A 1 3.85 14.43 14.40
CA MET A 1 3.07 14.30 13.16
C MET A 1 3.61 15.12 11.97
N ALA A 2 4.24 16.28 12.16
CA ALA A 2 4.78 17.11 11.06
C ALA A 2 5.99 16.55 10.27
N ARG A 3 6.56 15.40 10.66
CA ARG A 3 7.65 14.74 9.91
C ARG A 3 7.17 13.72 8.86
N GLN A 4 5.88 13.37 8.84
CA GLN A 4 5.33 12.35 7.93
C GLN A 4 4.88 12.91 6.57
N MET A 5 4.48 14.19 6.47
CA MET A 5 4.07 14.79 5.19
C MET A 5 5.24 15.18 4.28
N SER A 6 6.44 15.36 4.83
CA SER A 6 7.63 15.76 4.05
C SER A 6 8.11 14.64 3.10
N PHE A 7 7.86 13.37 3.43
CA PHE A 7 8.27 12.24 2.60
C PHE A 7 7.30 11.97 1.44
N PHE A 8 6.00 12.26 1.63
CA PHE A 8 4.98 12.11 0.58
C PHE A 8 5.19 13.09 -0.58
N TRP A 9 5.68 14.30 -0.29
CA TRP A 9 6.02 15.29 -1.31
C TRP A 9 7.37 15.04 -2.00
N TRP A 10 8.38 14.53 -1.27
CA TRP A 10 9.71 14.27 -1.85
C TRP A 10 9.69 13.19 -2.93
N ALA A 11 8.81 12.18 -2.81
CA ALA A 11 8.65 11.13 -3.82
C ALA A 11 7.97 11.61 -5.11
N LEU A 12 7.09 12.61 -5.03
CA LEU A 12 6.37 13.15 -6.20
C LEU A 12 7.25 14.12 -7.01
N THR A 13 8.14 14.88 -6.35
CA THR A 13 9.05 15.83 -7.02
C THR A 13 10.19 15.15 -7.78
N TYR A 14 10.60 13.93 -7.38
CA TYR A 14 11.68 13.21 -8.07
C TYR A 14 11.28 12.59 -9.42
N MET A 15 9.99 12.59 -9.79
CA MET A 15 9.50 12.03 -11.05
C MET A 15 9.50 13.01 -12.25
N THR A 16 9.84 14.29 -12.07
CA THR A 16 9.78 15.30 -13.16
C THR A 16 11.14 15.76 -13.70
N CYS A 17 12.26 15.28 -13.17
CA CYS A 17 13.60 15.77 -13.57
C CYS A 17 14.57 14.63 -13.91
N THR A 18 14.49 14.09 -15.12
CA THR A 18 15.69 13.58 -15.84
C THR A 18 15.45 13.70 -17.35
N GLY A 19 15.82 14.85 -17.91
CA GLY A 19 16.02 15.06 -19.34
C GLY A 19 17.36 15.78 -19.56
N GLU A 20 18.13 15.29 -20.53
CA GLU A 20 19.41 15.81 -21.06
C GLU A 20 20.63 15.66 -20.11
N GLY A 21 21.86 15.28 -20.47
CA GLY A 21 22.56 15.00 -21.73
C GLY A 21 24.08 15.09 -21.43
N GLU A 22 24.93 14.48 -22.28
CA GLU A 22 26.39 14.71 -22.46
C GLU A 22 27.47 13.73 -21.91
N LYS A 23 27.91 12.84 -22.84
CA LYS A 23 29.25 12.50 -23.39
C LYS A 23 30.58 12.53 -22.55
N SER A 24 31.32 11.42 -22.75
CA SER A 24 32.77 11.26 -23.08
C SER A 24 33.72 10.56 -22.07
N LEU A 25 34.54 9.63 -22.62
CA LEU A 25 35.62 8.79 -22.03
C LEU A 25 37.00 9.30 -22.56
N PRO A 26 38.21 8.80 -22.18
CA PRO A 26 38.61 7.87 -21.10
C PRO A 26 39.89 8.28 -20.32
N THR A 27 40.16 7.69 -19.14
CA THR A 27 41.52 7.64 -18.55
C THR A 27 41.85 6.27 -17.94
N THR A 28 43.14 5.95 -17.97
CA THR A 28 43.79 4.62 -17.93
C THR A 28 43.77 3.90 -16.57
N PRO A 29 43.95 2.56 -16.52
CA PRO A 29 43.81 1.79 -15.29
C PRO A 29 45.12 1.78 -14.49
N SER A 30 45.11 2.36 -13.28
CA SER A 30 46.19 2.18 -12.31
C SER A 30 45.93 0.94 -11.45
N LYS A 31 46.93 0.06 -11.44
CA LYS A 31 47.01 -1.16 -10.63
C LYS A 31 47.20 -0.73 -9.18
N HIS A 32 46.23 -0.99 -8.29
CA HIS A 32 46.42 -1.33 -6.86
C HIS A 32 45.08 -1.24 -6.11
N ARG A 33 44.33 -2.36 -6.07
CA ARG A 33 43.49 -2.75 -4.92
C ARG A 33 42.92 -4.16 -5.10
N GLN A 34 43.78 -5.17 -5.00
CA GLN A 34 43.31 -6.53 -4.76
C GLN A 34 43.01 -6.69 -3.27
N LEU A 35 41.79 -6.33 -2.84
CA LEU A 35 41.26 -6.75 -1.54
C LEU A 35 39.74 -6.97 -1.66
N GLY A 36 39.36 -8.24 -1.77
CA GLY A 36 38.14 -8.78 -1.16
C GLY A 36 36.79 -8.33 -1.70
N HIS A 37 36.42 -8.72 -2.91
CA HIS A 37 35.00 -8.90 -3.26
C HIS A 37 34.60 -10.37 -3.15
N LEU A 38 34.68 -10.91 -1.94
CA LEU A 38 33.68 -11.90 -1.57
C LEU A 38 32.36 -11.13 -1.57
N ARG A 39 31.59 -11.24 -2.66
CA ARG A 39 30.17 -10.89 -2.62
C ARG A 39 29.63 -11.68 -1.45
N ARG A 40 29.39 -10.99 -0.34
CA ARG A 40 28.75 -11.57 0.83
C ARG A 40 27.44 -12.10 0.27
N TRP A 41 27.34 -13.41 0.12
CA TRP A 41 26.08 -14.07 -0.17
C TRP A 41 25.19 -13.73 1.01
N ARG A 42 24.50 -12.59 0.92
CA ARG A 42 23.40 -12.28 1.83
C ARG A 42 22.42 -13.38 1.51
N ASN A 43 22.20 -14.25 2.49
CA ASN A 43 21.09 -15.18 2.43
C ASN A 43 19.87 -14.39 1.94
N PRO A 44 19.15 -14.89 0.93
CA PRO A 44 17.96 -14.22 0.49
C PRO A 44 17.07 -13.98 1.71
N PRO A 45 16.47 -12.78 1.86
CA PRO A 45 15.54 -12.55 2.94
C PRO A 45 14.47 -13.63 2.88
N VAL A 46 14.39 -14.45 3.92
CA VAL A 46 13.28 -15.38 4.10
C VAL A 46 12.12 -14.50 4.52
N TYR A 47 11.30 -14.10 3.54
CA TYR A 47 10.00 -13.54 3.82
C TYR A 47 9.21 -14.66 4.47
N ARG A 48 9.09 -14.63 5.80
CA ARG A 48 8.23 -15.60 6.46
C ARG A 48 6.86 -15.35 5.85
N PRO A 49 6.18 -16.38 5.30
CA PRO A 49 4.81 -16.24 4.91
C PRO A 49 4.10 -15.59 6.09
N LEU A 50 3.43 -14.48 5.80
CA LEU A 50 2.45 -13.95 6.69
C LEU A 50 1.65 -15.15 7.19
N VAL A 51 1.67 -15.37 8.50
CA VAL A 51 0.99 -16.44 9.23
C VAL A 51 -0.05 -17.13 8.36
N ASP A 52 0.15 -18.41 8.04
CA ASP A 52 -0.61 -19.13 7.00
C ASP A 52 -2.08 -18.72 7.02
N LEU A 53 -2.46 -17.97 5.98
CA LEU A 53 -3.76 -17.34 5.89
C LEU A 53 -4.86 -18.38 6.13
N LEU A 54 -4.63 -19.62 5.66
CA LEU A 54 -5.52 -20.78 5.72
C LEU A 54 -5.74 -21.30 7.15
N THR A 55 -4.85 -20.99 8.09
CA THR A 55 -4.91 -21.49 9.48
C THR A 55 -5.55 -20.50 10.46
N MET A 56 -5.69 -19.23 10.08
CA MET A 56 -6.23 -18.19 10.97
C MET A 56 -7.75 -18.27 11.08
N GLU A 57 -8.31 -17.94 12.24
CA GLU A 57 -9.75 -17.78 12.40
C GLU A 57 -10.26 -16.55 11.63
N GLU A 58 -11.45 -16.66 11.04
CA GLU A 58 -12.09 -15.61 10.23
C GLU A 58 -12.19 -14.26 10.95
N ARG A 59 -12.54 -14.28 12.24
CA ARG A 59 -12.61 -13.07 13.08
C ARG A 59 -11.29 -12.32 13.13
N HIS A 60 -10.19 -13.06 13.20
CA HIS A 60 -8.86 -12.47 13.26
C HIS A 60 -8.49 -11.85 11.92
N LEU A 61 -8.91 -12.43 10.79
CA LEU A 61 -8.70 -11.85 9.47
C LEU A 61 -9.43 -10.50 9.33
N ILE A 62 -10.70 -10.44 9.75
CA ILE A 62 -11.50 -9.21 9.70
C ILE A 62 -10.88 -8.11 10.58
N ILE A 63 -10.41 -8.45 11.78
CA ILE A 63 -9.77 -7.45 12.67
C ILE A 63 -8.45 -6.94 12.08
N THR A 64 -7.64 -7.84 11.52
CA THR A 64 -6.27 -7.55 11.07
C THR A 64 -6.19 -6.92 9.69
N TYR A 65 -7.09 -7.30 8.78
CA TYR A 65 -7.07 -6.90 7.37
C TYR A 65 -8.35 -6.18 6.92
N ARG A 66 -9.41 -6.12 7.73
CA ARG A 66 -10.75 -5.58 7.39
C ARG A 66 -11.51 -6.36 6.32
N PHE A 67 -11.02 -7.56 5.97
CA PHE A 67 -11.61 -8.43 4.97
C PHE A 67 -11.73 -9.86 5.49
N ASP A 68 -12.69 -10.59 4.95
CA ASP A 68 -12.81 -12.03 5.12
C ASP A 68 -11.81 -12.76 4.20
N ARG A 69 -11.62 -14.05 4.44
CA ARG A 69 -10.69 -14.91 3.70
C ARG A 69 -11.01 -14.98 2.23
N ALA A 70 -12.30 -15.08 1.88
CA ALA A 70 -12.75 -15.20 0.51
C ALA A 70 -12.35 -13.95 -0.30
N THR A 71 -12.63 -12.77 0.26
CA THR A 71 -12.25 -11.50 -0.36
C THR A 71 -10.73 -11.36 -0.47
N ILE A 72 -9.99 -11.75 0.56
CA ILE A 72 -8.51 -11.70 0.51
C ILE A 72 -7.96 -12.62 -0.58
N GLN A 73 -8.48 -13.84 -0.69
CA GLN A 73 -8.07 -14.79 -1.75
C GLN A 73 -8.41 -14.26 -3.13
N GLU A 74 -9.61 -13.69 -3.30
CA GLU A 74 -10.03 -13.07 -4.55
C GLU A 74 -9.11 -11.91 -4.93
N LEU A 75 -8.79 -11.01 -3.99
CA LEU A 75 -7.86 -9.90 -4.22
C LEU A 75 -6.47 -10.40 -4.61
N CYS A 76 -5.96 -11.44 -3.95
CA CYS A 76 -4.68 -12.04 -4.32
C CYS A 76 -4.70 -12.54 -5.77
N THR A 77 -5.73 -13.27 -6.18
CA THR A 77 -5.88 -13.79 -7.55
C THR A 77 -6.06 -12.66 -8.57
N GLN A 78 -6.86 -11.64 -8.28
CA GLN A 78 -7.10 -10.52 -9.19
C GLN A 78 -5.82 -9.69 -9.42
N LEU A 79 -5.02 -9.47 -8.38
CA LEU A 79 -3.85 -8.61 -8.44
C LEU A 79 -2.56 -9.35 -8.84
N GLU A 80 -2.52 -10.68 -8.73
CA GLU A 80 -1.36 -11.51 -9.05
C GLU A 80 -0.70 -11.16 -10.40
N PRO A 81 -1.43 -10.99 -11.53
CA PRO A 81 -0.83 -10.69 -12.83
C PRO A 81 0.02 -9.41 -12.85
N ASP A 82 -0.34 -8.42 -12.02
CA ASP A 82 0.36 -7.14 -11.92
C ASP A 82 1.50 -7.14 -10.87
N LEU A 83 1.45 -8.10 -9.95
CA LEU A 83 2.38 -8.20 -8.82
C LEU A 83 3.52 -9.19 -9.07
N ILE A 84 3.39 -10.10 -10.02
CA ILE A 84 4.48 -10.93 -10.51
C ILE A 84 5.55 -10.01 -11.15
N SER A 85 6.80 -10.15 -10.72
CA SER A 85 7.89 -9.40 -11.34
C SER A 85 8.23 -10.00 -12.72
N PRO A 86 8.36 -9.20 -13.78
CA PRO A 86 8.81 -9.68 -15.09
C PRO A 86 10.26 -10.20 -15.04
N ILE A 87 11.05 -9.75 -14.06
CA ILE A 87 12.39 -10.26 -13.81
C ILE A 87 12.25 -11.34 -12.73
N ARG A 88 12.39 -12.60 -13.12
CA ARG A 88 12.41 -13.78 -12.23
C ARG A 88 13.64 -13.74 -11.32
N HIS A 89 13.67 -12.82 -10.36
CA HIS A 89 14.64 -12.88 -9.29
C HIS A 89 14.21 -13.98 -8.31
N PRO A 90 15.09 -14.93 -7.94
CA PRO A 90 14.76 -16.06 -7.05
C PRO A 90 14.40 -15.64 -5.61
N THR A 91 14.31 -14.35 -5.32
CA THR A 91 14.04 -13.76 -4.01
C THR A 91 12.90 -12.72 -4.06
N GLY A 92 12.08 -12.76 -5.11
CA GLY A 92 10.94 -11.86 -5.24
C GLY A 92 9.93 -12.09 -4.11
N ILE A 93 9.33 -11.02 -3.61
CA ILE A 93 8.26 -11.11 -2.61
C ILE A 93 7.03 -11.73 -3.29
N PRO A 94 6.46 -12.82 -2.74
CA PRO A 94 5.26 -13.43 -3.30
C PRO A 94 4.11 -12.42 -3.42
N PRO A 95 3.28 -12.47 -4.48
CA PRO A 95 2.12 -11.58 -4.65
C PRO A 95 1.21 -11.53 -3.42
N GLU A 96 0.95 -12.67 -2.79
CA GLU A 96 0.12 -12.78 -1.60
C GLU A 96 0.73 -12.01 -0.43
N VAL A 97 2.04 -12.16 -0.21
CA VAL A 97 2.76 -11.41 0.83
C VAL A 97 2.71 -9.90 0.55
N GLN A 98 2.79 -9.50 -0.72
CA GLN A 98 2.65 -8.09 -1.11
C GLN A 98 1.25 -7.56 -0.77
N VAL A 99 0.19 -8.24 -1.23
CA VAL A 99 -1.20 -7.85 -1.00
C VAL A 99 -1.50 -7.76 0.49
N LEU A 100 -1.18 -8.80 1.26
CA LEU A 100 -1.52 -8.87 2.67
C LEU A 100 -0.76 -7.85 3.52
N SER A 101 0.51 -7.58 3.19
CA SER A 101 1.27 -6.52 3.87
C SER A 101 0.62 -5.16 3.64
N VAL A 102 0.14 -4.90 2.43
CA VAL A 102 -0.55 -3.64 2.09
C VAL A 102 -1.93 -3.57 2.74
N LEU A 103 -2.72 -4.65 2.74
CA LEU A 103 -4.01 -4.69 3.43
C LEU A 103 -3.85 -4.41 4.93
N HIS A 104 -2.86 -5.02 5.58
CA HIS A 104 -2.58 -4.76 7.00
C HIS A 104 -2.19 -3.30 7.25
N PHE A 105 -1.41 -2.69 6.35
CA PHE A 105 -1.06 -1.28 6.45
C PHE A 105 -2.29 -0.37 6.34
N LEU A 106 -3.17 -0.64 5.37
CA LEU A 106 -4.40 0.12 5.19
C LEU A 106 -5.35 -0.04 6.38
N ALA A 107 -5.45 -1.25 6.93
CA ALA A 107 -6.30 -1.56 8.08
C ALA A 107 -5.80 -0.94 9.40
N SER A 108 -4.48 -0.90 9.61
CA SER A 108 -3.85 -0.45 10.85
C SER A 108 -3.42 1.03 10.84
N GLY A 109 -3.22 1.61 9.66
CA GLY A 109 -2.63 2.94 9.49
C GLY A 109 -1.17 3.05 9.98
N SER A 110 -0.53 1.93 10.35
CA SER A 110 0.78 1.92 11.01
C SER A 110 1.82 1.18 10.17
N PHE A 111 2.82 1.96 9.76
CA PHE A 111 3.96 1.45 9.01
C PHE A 111 4.83 0.52 9.86
N GLN A 112 5.02 0.85 11.14
CA GLN A 112 5.90 0.10 12.04
C GLN A 112 5.33 -1.29 12.37
N THR A 113 4.00 -1.40 12.57
CA THR A 113 3.34 -2.69 12.77
C THR A 113 3.37 -3.52 11.50
N THR A 114 3.20 -2.89 10.33
CA THR A 114 3.27 -3.57 9.04
C THR A 114 4.67 -4.10 8.73
N VAL A 115 5.72 -3.33 8.97
CA VAL A 115 7.10 -3.81 8.78
C VAL A 115 7.46 -4.92 9.77
N ALA A 116 6.95 -4.86 11.01
CA ALA A 116 7.11 -5.94 11.97
C ALA A 116 6.37 -7.23 11.53
N MET A 117 5.19 -7.08 10.92
CA MET A 117 4.38 -8.18 10.38
C MET A 117 4.98 -8.80 9.10
N ALA A 118 5.46 -7.98 8.17
CA ALA A 118 5.99 -8.39 6.87
C ALA A 118 7.42 -8.95 6.95
N SER A 119 7.77 -9.59 8.07
CA SER A 119 9.09 -10.10 8.48
C SER A 119 10.08 -10.27 7.31
N GLY A 120 10.99 -9.30 7.17
CA GLY A 120 12.05 -9.31 6.15
C GLY A 120 11.96 -8.20 5.09
N MET A 121 10.87 -7.42 5.04
CA MET A 121 10.76 -6.28 4.12
C MET A 121 11.39 -5.01 4.69
N SER A 122 12.32 -4.42 3.94
CA SER A 122 12.86 -3.09 4.27
C SER A 122 11.82 -1.99 3.97
N GLN A 123 11.90 -0.85 4.65
CA GLN A 123 11.00 0.27 4.41
C GLN A 123 10.95 0.71 2.92
N PRO A 124 12.09 0.86 2.19
CA PRO A 124 12.05 1.16 0.76
C PRO A 124 11.37 0.07 -0.07
N THR A 125 11.62 -1.20 0.26
CA THR A 125 10.97 -2.33 -0.42
C THR A 125 9.45 -2.28 -0.23
N PHE A 126 9.00 -2.03 1.00
CA PHE A 126 7.57 -1.90 1.29
C PHE A 126 6.94 -0.71 0.58
N SER A 127 7.62 0.44 0.52
CA SER A 127 7.13 1.59 -0.23
C SER A 127 6.86 1.23 -1.70
N ASN A 128 7.78 0.50 -2.34
CA ASN A 128 7.60 0.06 -3.72
C ASN A 128 6.45 -0.96 -3.86
N VAL A 129 6.34 -1.89 -2.91
CA VAL A 129 5.24 -2.86 -2.87
C VAL A 129 3.89 -2.16 -2.72
N LEU A 130 3.79 -1.19 -1.80
CA LEU A 130 2.59 -0.39 -1.57
C LEU A 130 2.16 0.32 -2.85
N SER A 131 3.08 1.02 -3.53
CA SER A 131 2.77 1.69 -4.80
C SER A 131 2.27 0.71 -5.85
N ARG A 132 2.90 -0.46 -6.01
CA ARG A 132 2.50 -1.46 -7.00
C ARG A 132 1.13 -2.05 -6.73
N VAL A 133 0.85 -2.43 -5.48
CA VAL A 133 -0.45 -2.97 -5.07
C VAL A 133 -1.55 -1.93 -5.24
N LEU A 134 -1.31 -0.67 -4.83
CA LEU A 134 -2.28 0.41 -5.03
C LEU A 134 -2.53 0.66 -6.53
N SER A 135 -1.49 0.68 -7.37
CA SER A 135 -1.66 0.83 -8.82
C SER A 135 -2.45 -0.33 -9.44
N ALA A 136 -2.25 -1.56 -8.98
CA ALA A 136 -3.04 -2.71 -9.42
C ALA A 136 -4.50 -2.58 -8.98
N LEU A 137 -4.76 -2.24 -7.70
CA LEU A 137 -6.10 -1.99 -7.17
C LEU A 137 -6.86 -0.92 -7.96
N MET A 138 -6.18 0.18 -8.31
CA MET A 138 -6.78 1.29 -9.06
C MET A 138 -7.37 0.87 -10.42
N LYS A 139 -6.88 -0.21 -11.03
CA LYS A 139 -7.45 -0.74 -12.28
C LYS A 139 -8.84 -1.35 -12.10
N HIS A 140 -9.16 -1.78 -10.89
CA HIS A 140 -10.42 -2.44 -10.54
C HIS A 140 -11.39 -1.53 -9.77
N VAL A 141 -10.96 -0.34 -9.34
CA VAL A 141 -11.76 0.58 -8.52
C VAL A 141 -13.14 0.88 -9.12
N SER A 142 -13.25 1.05 -10.44
CA SER A 142 -14.52 1.32 -11.10
C SER A 142 -15.55 0.19 -11.00
N SER A 143 -15.11 -1.04 -10.71
CA SER A 143 -15.99 -2.20 -10.50
C SER A 143 -16.55 -2.26 -9.08
N TYR A 144 -15.89 -1.59 -8.12
CA TYR A 144 -16.25 -1.63 -6.70
C TYR A 144 -16.81 -0.31 -6.18
N ILE A 145 -16.43 0.82 -6.76
CA ILE A 145 -16.80 2.16 -6.31
C ILE A 145 -17.54 2.86 -7.45
N VAL A 146 -18.84 3.05 -7.26
CA VAL A 146 -19.71 3.82 -8.15
C VAL A 146 -20.12 5.10 -7.43
N PHE A 147 -19.72 6.25 -7.98
CA PHE A 147 -20.21 7.54 -7.51
C PHE A 147 -21.53 7.89 -8.20
N PRO A 148 -22.47 8.56 -7.48
CA PRO A 148 -23.71 9.01 -8.07
C PRO A 148 -23.44 9.97 -9.23
N GLN A 149 -24.17 9.80 -10.33
CA GLN A 149 -24.08 10.69 -11.49
C GLN A 149 -24.85 11.99 -11.22
N VAL A 150 -24.66 12.99 -12.09
CA VAL A 150 -25.26 14.33 -11.93
C VAL A 150 -26.78 14.24 -11.76
N GLU A 151 -27.40 13.29 -12.46
CA GLU A 151 -28.83 13.04 -12.43
C GLU A 151 -29.31 12.47 -11.08
N ASP A 152 -28.47 11.69 -10.42
CA ASP A 152 -28.77 11.05 -9.13
C ASP A 152 -28.48 11.96 -7.93
N LEU A 153 -27.67 13.00 -8.11
CA LEU A 153 -27.22 13.87 -7.01
C LEU A 153 -28.37 14.52 -6.25
N ALA A 154 -29.45 14.90 -6.94
CA ALA A 154 -30.61 15.52 -6.31
C ALA A 154 -31.32 14.54 -5.36
N THR A 155 -31.47 13.29 -5.79
CA THR A 155 -32.06 12.20 -5.00
C THR A 155 -31.20 11.89 -3.78
N VAL A 156 -29.91 11.64 -3.99
CA VAL A 156 -28.98 11.31 -2.88
C VAL A 156 -28.94 12.44 -1.85
N LYS A 157 -28.85 13.70 -2.29
CA LYS A 157 -28.88 14.85 -1.37
C LYS A 157 -30.22 14.96 -0.62
N GLY A 158 -31.33 14.64 -1.28
CA GLY A 158 -32.66 14.61 -0.66
C GLY A 158 -32.75 13.58 0.45
N ASP A 159 -32.24 12.37 0.23
CA ASP A 159 -32.24 11.29 1.22
C ASP A 159 -31.44 11.66 2.49
N PHE A 160 -30.24 12.24 2.32
CA PHE A 160 -29.45 12.72 3.46
C PHE A 160 -30.06 13.96 4.13
N TYR A 161 -30.71 14.83 3.36
CA TYR A 161 -31.44 15.97 3.93
C TYR A 161 -32.58 15.53 4.84
N ALA A 162 -33.31 14.46 4.49
CA ALA A 162 -34.34 13.87 5.35
C ALA A 162 -33.77 13.34 6.68
N LEU A 163 -32.49 12.98 6.71
CA LEU A 163 -31.74 12.61 7.92
C LEU A 163 -31.13 13.83 8.64
N HIS A 164 -31.47 15.06 8.24
CA HIS A 164 -30.93 16.33 8.75
C HIS A 164 -29.43 16.54 8.47
N ILE A 165 -28.89 15.88 7.44
CA ILE A 165 -27.49 16.03 7.02
C ILE A 165 -27.47 16.63 5.59
N PRO A 166 -27.55 17.97 5.44
CA PRO A 166 -27.67 18.59 4.13
C PRO A 166 -26.38 18.45 3.31
N ASN A 167 -26.53 18.47 1.97
CA ASN A 167 -25.44 18.55 0.99
C ASN A 167 -24.46 17.36 1.00
N ILE A 168 -24.90 16.18 1.41
CA ILE A 168 -24.12 14.94 1.33
C ILE A 168 -24.43 14.17 0.06
N ILE A 169 -23.41 13.62 -0.59
CA ILE A 169 -23.50 12.82 -1.82
C ILE A 169 -23.11 11.34 -1.62
N GLY A 170 -22.82 10.97 -0.37
CA GLY A 170 -22.38 9.63 0.01
C GLY A 170 -21.74 9.64 1.40
N ALA A 171 -21.66 8.46 2.02
CA ALA A 171 -20.99 8.26 3.29
C ALA A 171 -20.10 7.01 3.21
N ILE A 172 -18.94 7.05 3.85
CA ILE A 172 -17.99 5.94 3.95
C ILE A 172 -17.70 5.77 5.43
N ASP A 173 -17.86 4.55 5.95
CA ASP A 173 -17.58 4.14 7.33
C ASP A 173 -17.89 5.20 8.40
N GLY A 174 -19.09 5.12 8.98
CA GLY A 174 -19.51 6.01 10.06
C GLY A 174 -18.62 5.86 11.30
N THR A 175 -18.07 6.98 11.78
CA THR A 175 -17.37 7.05 13.08
C THR A 175 -18.27 7.71 14.11
N HIS A 176 -18.53 7.02 15.23
CA HIS A 176 -19.18 7.64 16.38
C HIS A 176 -18.20 8.58 17.09
N VAL A 177 -18.39 9.88 16.92
CA VAL A 177 -17.64 10.91 17.66
C VAL A 177 -18.52 11.38 18.82
N ALA A 178 -18.09 11.12 20.06
CA ALA A 178 -18.76 11.67 21.23
C ALA A 178 -18.54 13.20 21.26
N LEU A 179 -19.63 13.97 21.16
CA LEU A 179 -19.57 15.41 21.34
C LEU A 179 -19.51 15.73 22.84
N VAL A 180 -18.43 16.36 23.27
CA VAL A 180 -18.32 16.92 24.62
C VAL A 180 -18.85 18.34 24.58
N PRO A 181 -19.93 18.67 25.31
CA PRO A 181 -20.43 20.04 25.36
C PRO A 181 -19.37 20.97 25.96
N PRO A 182 -19.33 22.26 25.57
CA PRO A 182 -18.43 23.22 26.18
C PRO A 182 -18.72 23.36 27.68
N PRO A 183 -17.72 23.74 28.51
CA PRO A 183 -17.95 24.03 29.93
C PRO A 183 -19.02 25.12 30.07
N LEU A 184 -19.91 24.94 31.04
CA LEU A 184 -20.87 25.98 31.42
C LEU A 184 -20.10 27.08 32.19
N GLU A 185 -20.17 28.32 31.72
CA GLU A 185 -19.77 29.52 32.49
C GLU A 185 -20.80 29.86 33.58
#